data_AF-A0A536JDF9-F1
#
_entry.id   AF-A0A536JDF9-F1
#
_cell.length_a   1.000
_cell.length_b   1.000
_cell.length_c   1.000
_cell.angle_alpha   90.00
_cell.angle_beta   90.00
_cell.angle_gamma   90.00
#
_symmetry.space_group_name_H-M   'P 1'
#
loop_
_entity.id
_entity.type
_entity.pdbx_description
1 polymer ?
#
loop_
_entity_poly.entity_id
_entity_poly.type
_entity_poly.pdbx_seq_one_letter_code
_entity_poly.pdbx_strand_id
1 'polypeptide(L)'
;MLDAAVEVVPPQAASSSTPIAGASHLPMRKSFAQVDCASQVRVSLAAMARPSPVSDQVRTLFEAEQKHLWSIDELHEAVVQSLGGADYSTVFRAVTGMEKEGAIKRIDLGDGKVHYEMSEDHHEHIRCDSCGRVVEVPGCVLEDAERSVKSSTGFVVTSHQLLFTGVCPDCSVKAARR
;
A
#
# COMPACT_ATOMS: atom_id res chain seq x y z
N MET A 1 6.50 -0.57 -42.66
CA MET A 1 5.56 0.55 -42.88
C MET A 1 4.46 0.40 -41.83
N LEU A 2 4.39 1.15 -40.74
CA LEU A 2 5.02 2.40 -40.35
C LEU A 2 5.57 2.29 -38.91
N ASP A 3 6.79 2.79 -38.73
CA ASP A 3 7.39 3.10 -37.43
C ASP A 3 6.74 4.38 -36.86
N ALA A 4 6.20 4.30 -35.64
CA ALA A 4 5.73 5.47 -34.90
C ALA A 4 6.74 5.77 -33.79
N ALA A 5 7.69 6.67 -34.11
CA ALA A 5 8.61 7.26 -33.16
C ALA A 5 7.86 8.24 -32.25
N VAL A 6 7.96 8.06 -30.94
CA VAL A 6 7.49 9.02 -29.93
C VAL A 6 8.70 9.83 -29.46
N GLU A 7 8.66 11.13 -29.73
CA GLU A 7 9.65 12.12 -29.30
C GLU A 7 9.61 12.34 -27.78
N VAL A 8 10.80 12.36 -27.18
CA VAL A 8 11.03 12.68 -25.76
C VAL A 8 11.39 14.17 -25.66
N VAL A 9 10.59 14.94 -24.91
CA VAL A 9 10.84 16.37 -24.63
C VAL A 9 11.66 16.53 -23.34
N PRO A 10 12.79 17.25 -23.33
CA PRO A 10 13.56 17.52 -22.11
C PRO A 10 13.08 18.77 -21.36
N PRO A 11 13.32 18.87 -20.03
CA PRO A 11 12.91 20.01 -19.22
C PRO A 11 13.89 21.18 -19.36
N GLN A 12 13.37 22.40 -19.55
CA GLN A 12 14.15 23.63 -19.50
C GLN A 12 14.15 24.24 -18.10
N ALA A 13 15.34 24.49 -17.59
CA ALA A 13 15.61 25.33 -16.43
C ALA A 13 15.87 26.78 -16.88
N ALA A 14 15.40 27.77 -16.10
CA ALA A 14 15.76 29.17 -16.28
C ALA A 14 16.03 29.85 -14.92
N SER A 15 17.26 30.32 -14.77
CA SER A 15 17.76 31.36 -13.87
C SER A 15 17.33 32.75 -14.41
N SER A 16 17.25 33.88 -13.70
CA SER A 16 18.26 34.58 -12.89
C SER A 16 17.72 35.96 -12.40
N SER A 17 18.12 36.38 -11.18
CA SER A 17 18.49 37.72 -10.64
C SER A 17 18.08 39.04 -11.36
N THR A 18 17.79 40.22 -10.75
CA THR A 18 18.43 40.96 -9.62
C THR A 18 17.64 42.30 -9.31
N PRO A 19 18.07 43.28 -8.47
CA PRO A 19 17.26 43.89 -7.40
C PRO A 19 17.01 45.41 -7.52
N ILE A 20 16.23 46.01 -6.60
CA ILE A 20 16.25 47.47 -6.35
C ILE A 20 16.05 47.77 -4.84
N ALA A 21 17.00 48.50 -4.26
CA ALA A 21 17.01 49.13 -2.92
C ALA A 21 16.14 50.41 -2.91
N GLY A 22 15.65 51.03 -1.84
CA GLY A 22 15.78 50.95 -0.39
C GLY A 22 15.16 52.23 0.22
N ALA A 23 14.87 52.25 1.53
CA ALA A 23 14.82 53.40 2.47
C ALA A 23 13.98 52.99 3.70
N SER A 24 14.59 52.61 4.83
CA SER A 24 15.13 53.45 5.92
C SER A 24 14.07 53.96 6.91
N HIS A 25 14.00 53.32 8.09
CA HIS A 25 13.90 53.98 9.40
C HIS A 25 14.21 52.95 10.53
N LEU A 26 15.24 53.27 11.32
CA LEU A 26 15.71 52.59 12.56
C LEU A 26 14.87 53.06 13.79
N PRO A 27 15.11 52.57 15.03
CA PRO A 27 15.22 51.20 15.54
C PRO A 27 14.36 50.99 16.81
N MET A 28 13.96 49.76 17.14
CA MET A 28 13.74 49.44 18.56
C MET A 28 14.15 48.00 18.87
N ARG A 29 15.20 47.90 19.67
CA ARG A 29 15.70 46.68 20.28
C ARG A 29 14.64 46.11 21.21
N LYS A 30 14.36 44.82 21.08
CA LYS A 30 14.19 43.92 22.22
C LYS A 30 14.58 42.51 21.80
N SER A 31 15.69 42.07 22.39
CA SER A 31 16.20 40.71 22.40
C SER A 31 15.08 39.69 22.59
N PHE A 32 14.84 38.87 21.57
CA PHE A 32 14.38 37.51 21.76
C PHE A 32 15.35 36.62 20.99
N ALA A 33 15.99 35.72 21.71
CA ALA A 33 16.95 34.78 21.18
C ALA A 33 16.34 34.07 19.98
N GLN A 34 17.02 34.19 18.84
CA GLN A 34 16.81 33.38 17.67
C GLN A 34 17.26 31.97 18.03
N VAL A 35 16.35 31.21 18.66
CA VAL A 35 16.56 29.76 18.82
C VAL A 35 16.31 29.17 17.44
N ASP A 36 17.41 28.81 16.78
CA ASP A 36 17.43 28.13 15.51
C ASP A 36 16.84 26.71 15.70
N CYS A 37 15.51 26.64 15.62
CA CYS A 37 14.71 25.43 15.89
C CYS A 37 15.01 24.29 14.89
N ALA A 38 15.71 24.60 13.79
CA ALA A 38 15.93 23.66 12.69
C ALA A 38 17.10 22.68 12.91
N SER A 39 18.00 22.88 13.88
CA SER A 39 19.24 22.09 13.94
C SER A 39 19.21 20.82 14.81
N GLN A 40 18.18 20.62 15.65
CA GLN A 40 18.17 19.54 16.65
C GLN A 40 17.10 18.46 16.48
N VAL A 41 16.49 18.31 15.31
CA VAL A 41 15.58 17.17 15.07
C VAL A 41 16.11 16.30 13.94
N ARG A 42 17.22 15.62 14.23
CA ARG A 42 17.54 14.32 13.60
C ARG A 42 17.08 13.21 14.53
N VAL A 43 15.78 13.17 14.83
CA VAL A 43 15.19 12.01 15.48
C VAL A 43 14.80 11.07 14.36
N SER A 44 15.35 9.86 14.38
CA SER A 44 15.03 8.79 13.44
C SER A 44 13.51 8.64 13.32
N LEU A 45 12.97 8.80 12.11
CA LEU A 45 11.52 8.81 11.84
C LEU A 45 10.75 7.64 12.48
N ALA A 46 11.40 6.48 12.66
CA ALA A 46 10.80 5.30 13.28
C ALA A 46 10.45 5.47 14.77
N ALA A 47 11.18 6.32 15.51
CA ALA A 47 10.98 6.52 16.95
C ALA A 47 9.89 7.58 17.28
N MET A 48 9.25 8.14 16.25
CA MET A 48 8.21 9.19 16.37
C MET A 48 6.83 8.72 15.91
N ALA A 49 6.61 7.41 15.72
CA ALA A 49 5.28 6.89 15.42
C ALA A 49 4.33 7.24 16.58
N ARG A 50 3.28 8.02 16.29
CA ARG A 50 2.26 8.36 17.28
C ARG A 50 1.53 7.07 17.68
N PRO A 51 1.50 6.70 18.96
CA PRO A 51 0.74 5.54 19.42
C PRO A 51 -0.74 5.69 19.04
N SER A 52 -1.34 4.62 18.54
CA SER A 52 -2.71 4.60 18.04
C SER A 52 -3.32 3.24 18.38
N PRO A 53 -4.28 3.17 19.33
CA PRO A 53 -4.93 1.91 19.70
C PRO A 53 -5.56 1.18 18.51
N VAL A 54 -6.06 1.93 17.52
CA VAL A 54 -6.61 1.37 16.28
C VAL A 54 -5.51 0.74 15.44
N SER A 55 -4.36 1.40 15.29
CA SER A 55 -3.25 0.87 14.50
C SER A 55 -2.64 -0.37 15.15
N ASP A 56 -2.53 -0.37 16.48
CA ASP A 56 -2.06 -1.51 17.24
C ASP A 56 -3.04 -2.69 17.11
N GLN A 57 -4.35 -2.43 17.19
CA GLN A 57 -5.36 -3.47 17.01
C GLN A 57 -5.37 -4.05 15.60
N VAL A 58 -5.25 -3.22 14.56
CA VAL A 58 -5.16 -3.70 13.15
C VAL A 58 -3.95 -4.63 13.01
N ARG A 59 -2.80 -4.26 13.58
CA ARG A 59 -1.60 -5.11 13.59
C ARG A 59 -1.86 -6.46 14.27
N THR A 60 -2.46 -6.44 15.46
CA THR A 60 -2.83 -7.68 16.18
C THR A 60 -3.78 -8.57 15.39
N LEU A 61 -4.71 -8.01 14.62
CA LEU A 61 -5.62 -8.81 13.77
C LEU A 61 -4.88 -9.57 12.67
N PHE A 62 -3.89 -8.95 12.04
CA PHE A 62 -3.04 -9.61 11.06
C PHE A 62 -2.11 -10.66 11.70
N GLU A 63 -1.51 -10.35 12.85
CA GLU A 63 -0.62 -11.26 13.58
C GLU A 63 -1.34 -12.48 14.18
N ALA A 64 -2.65 -12.40 14.39
CA ALA A 64 -3.42 -13.50 14.95
C ALA A 64 -3.64 -14.67 13.97
N GLU A 65 -3.32 -14.50 12.68
CA GLU A 65 -3.40 -15.52 11.60
C GLU A 65 -4.77 -16.22 11.47
N GLN A 66 -5.83 -15.66 12.06
CA GLN A 66 -7.18 -16.26 12.00
C GLN A 66 -7.79 -16.16 10.59
N LYS A 67 -7.31 -15.21 9.80
CA LYS A 67 -7.78 -14.92 8.45
C LYS A 67 -6.64 -14.31 7.65
N HIS A 68 -6.46 -14.85 6.45
CA HIS A 68 -5.38 -14.46 5.55
C HIS A 68 -5.63 -13.12 4.86
N LEU A 69 -6.82 -12.97 4.28
CA LEU A 69 -7.21 -11.80 3.47
C LEU A 69 -8.26 -10.97 4.19
N TRP A 70 -7.98 -9.68 4.34
CA TRP A 70 -8.86 -8.73 5.01
C TRP A 70 -9.24 -7.58 4.08
N SER A 71 -10.54 -7.33 3.93
CA SER A 71 -11.01 -6.06 3.39
C SER A 71 -11.01 -4.96 4.46
N ILE A 72 -11.01 -3.69 4.04
CA ILE A 72 -11.10 -2.57 4.99
C ILE A 72 -12.41 -2.62 5.79
N ASP A 73 -13.52 -3.00 5.16
CA ASP A 73 -14.83 -3.16 5.82
C ASP A 73 -14.72 -4.15 6.99
N GLU A 74 -14.12 -5.33 6.75
CA GLU A 74 -13.97 -6.38 7.75
C GLU A 74 -13.00 -5.97 8.88
N LEU A 75 -11.92 -5.27 8.54
CA LEU A 75 -11.00 -4.72 9.56
C LEU A 75 -11.72 -3.68 10.42
N HIS A 76 -12.52 -2.82 9.82
CA HIS A 76 -13.29 -1.81 10.56
C HIS A 76 -14.26 -2.46 11.53
N GLU A 77 -15.03 -3.45 11.07
CA GLU A 77 -15.93 -4.22 11.93
C GLU A 77 -15.21 -4.91 13.08
N ALA A 78 -14.10 -5.61 12.80
CA ALA A 78 -13.31 -6.32 13.82
C ALA A 78 -12.69 -5.36 14.85
N VAL A 79 -12.19 -4.20 14.41
CA VAL A 79 -11.64 -3.17 15.31
C VAL A 79 -12.75 -2.56 16.18
N VAL A 80 -13.91 -2.25 15.61
CA VAL A 80 -15.06 -1.72 16.37
C VAL A 80 -15.51 -2.72 17.44
N GLN A 81 -15.56 -4.01 17.11
CA GLN A 81 -15.90 -5.07 18.07
C GLN A 81 -14.88 -5.16 19.21
N SER A 82 -13.60 -4.94 18.92
CA SER A 82 -12.52 -5.06 19.91
C SER A 82 -12.38 -3.83 20.82
N LEU A 83 -12.52 -2.62 20.26
CA LEU A 83 -12.25 -1.36 20.96
C LEU A 83 -13.52 -0.57 21.36
N GLY A 84 -14.71 -1.01 20.94
CA GLY A 84 -15.98 -0.33 21.19
C GLY A 84 -16.25 0.85 20.25
N GLY A 85 -15.34 1.16 19.32
CA GLY A 85 -15.54 2.18 18.29
C GLY A 85 -14.27 2.58 17.56
N ALA A 86 -14.39 2.83 16.25
CA ALA A 86 -13.35 3.39 15.41
C ALA A 86 -13.97 4.05 14.17
N ASP A 87 -13.35 5.13 13.70
CA ASP A 87 -13.73 5.73 12.42
C ASP A 87 -13.08 4.98 11.25
N TYR A 88 -13.82 4.81 10.16
CA TYR A 88 -13.36 4.10 8.97
C TYR A 88 -12.07 4.71 8.39
N SER A 89 -11.95 6.04 8.37
CA SER A 89 -10.74 6.71 7.88
C SER A 89 -9.52 6.42 8.76
N THR A 90 -9.71 6.15 10.05
CA THR A 90 -8.61 5.82 10.96
C THR A 90 -8.09 4.41 10.68
N VAL A 91 -8.98 3.44 10.46
CA VAL A 91 -8.61 2.08 10.06
C VAL A 91 -7.90 2.09 8.71
N PHE A 92 -8.46 2.80 7.72
CA PHE A 92 -7.83 2.95 6.41
C PHE A 92 -6.42 3.56 6.49
N ARG A 93 -6.23 4.58 7.34
CA ARG A 93 -4.90 5.19 7.57
C ARG A 93 -3.92 4.23 8.24
N ALA A 94 -4.39 3.37 9.15
CA ALA A 94 -3.55 2.34 9.77
C ALA A 94 -3.08 1.32 8.73
N VAL A 95 -4.00 0.79 7.92
CA VAL A 95 -3.71 -0.19 6.87
C VAL A 95 -2.75 0.40 5.83
N THR A 96 -3.04 1.59 5.31
CA THR A 96 -2.15 2.26 4.34
C THR A 96 -0.78 2.63 4.93
N GLY A 97 -0.68 2.82 6.25
CA GLY A 97 0.59 2.96 6.96
C GLY A 97 1.39 1.65 6.94
N MET A 98 0.76 0.55 7.34
CA MET A 98 1.37 -0.79 7.33
C MET A 98 1.79 -1.23 5.92
N GLU A 99 1.00 -0.89 4.89
CA GLU A 99 1.35 -1.18 3.50
C GLU A 99 2.62 -0.43 3.07
N LYS A 100 2.74 0.86 3.45
CA LYS A 100 3.95 1.67 3.18
C LYS A 100 5.18 1.17 3.92
N GLU A 101 4.99 0.58 5.10
CA GLU A 101 6.03 -0.09 5.88
C GLU A 101 6.44 -1.45 5.25
N GLY A 102 5.66 -1.95 4.29
CA GLY A 102 5.86 -3.26 3.68
C GLY A 102 5.43 -4.42 4.58
N ALA A 103 4.73 -4.16 5.68
CA ALA A 103 4.25 -5.20 6.60
C ALA A 103 3.07 -5.99 6.02
N ILE A 104 2.29 -5.37 5.14
CA ILE A 104 1.17 -5.98 4.43
C ILE A 104 1.25 -5.67 2.94
N LYS A 105 0.64 -6.53 2.12
CA LYS A 105 0.49 -6.35 0.68
C LYS A 105 -0.97 -6.19 0.30
N ARG A 106 -1.19 -5.44 -0.79
CA ARG A 106 -2.51 -5.24 -1.40
C ARG A 106 -2.78 -6.34 -2.41
N ILE A 107 -3.96 -6.96 -2.32
CA ILE A 107 -4.44 -7.99 -3.24
C ILE A 107 -5.74 -7.53 -3.90
N ASP A 108 -5.76 -7.59 -5.23
CA ASP A 108 -6.98 -7.43 -6.01
C ASP A 108 -7.53 -8.82 -6.37
N LEU A 109 -8.65 -9.16 -5.73
CA LEU A 109 -9.37 -10.41 -5.96
C LEU A 109 -10.39 -10.30 -7.08
N GLY A 110 -10.46 -9.18 -7.82
CA GLY A 110 -11.39 -8.95 -8.92
C GLY A 110 -12.85 -8.88 -8.49
N ASP A 111 -13.13 -8.65 -7.20
CA ASP A 111 -14.48 -8.52 -6.61
C ASP A 111 -14.89 -7.04 -6.44
N GLY A 112 -14.07 -6.11 -6.94
CA GLY A 112 -14.24 -4.67 -6.79
C GLY A 112 -13.84 -4.14 -5.42
N LYS A 113 -13.31 -5.00 -4.54
CA LYS A 113 -12.75 -4.62 -3.25
C LYS A 113 -11.25 -4.82 -3.24
N VAL A 114 -10.61 -4.04 -2.38
CA VAL A 114 -9.19 -4.20 -2.09
C VAL A 114 -9.06 -5.04 -0.83
N HIS A 115 -8.26 -6.09 -0.92
CA HIS A 115 -7.92 -6.95 0.20
C HIS A 115 -6.47 -6.75 0.59
N TYR A 116 -6.16 -7.08 1.84
CA TYR A 116 -4.85 -6.94 2.44
C TYR A 116 -4.48 -8.23 3.17
N GLU A 117 -3.22 -8.61 3.09
CA GLU A 117 -2.65 -9.76 3.77
C GLU A 117 -1.24 -9.44 4.26
N MET A 118 -0.71 -10.24 5.19
CA MET A 118 0.67 -10.10 5.63
C MET A 118 1.65 -10.31 4.48
N SER A 119 2.74 -9.55 4.52
CA SER A 119 3.84 -9.74 3.57
C SER A 119 4.61 -11.03 3.91
N GLU A 120 4.27 -12.10 3.21
CA GLU A 120 4.89 -13.42 3.35
C GLU A 120 5.57 -13.87 2.05
N ASP A 121 6.07 -15.11 2.04
CA ASP A 121 6.55 -15.76 0.83
C ASP A 121 5.49 -15.73 -0.27
N HIS A 122 5.95 -15.56 -1.50
CA HIS A 122 5.08 -15.37 -2.65
C HIS A 122 4.19 -16.60 -2.89
N HIS A 123 2.90 -16.34 -3.01
CA HIS A 123 1.83 -17.30 -3.28
C HIS A 123 0.76 -16.62 -4.13
N GLU A 124 -0.05 -17.43 -4.79
CA GLU A 124 -1.16 -16.96 -5.64
C GLU A 124 -2.50 -17.25 -4.97
N HIS A 125 -3.58 -16.66 -5.48
CA HIS A 125 -4.92 -16.88 -4.93
C HIS A 125 -5.86 -17.51 -5.96
N ILE A 126 -6.78 -18.37 -5.48
CA ILE A 126 -7.94 -18.81 -6.25
C ILE A 126 -9.23 -18.36 -5.56
N ARG A 127 -10.12 -17.70 -6.31
CA ARG A 127 -11.43 -17.23 -5.84
C ARG A 127 -12.56 -18.02 -6.48
N CYS A 128 -13.53 -18.42 -5.66
CA CYS A 128 -14.78 -19.01 -6.13
C CYS A 128 -15.75 -17.92 -6.64
N ASP A 129 -16.20 -18.01 -7.89
CA ASP A 129 -17.17 -17.08 -8.48
C ASP A 129 -18.59 -17.27 -7.92
N SER A 130 -18.90 -18.41 -7.29
CA SER A 130 -20.22 -18.67 -6.73
C SER A 130 -20.38 -18.18 -5.28
N CYS A 131 -19.32 -18.17 -4.47
CA CYS A 131 -19.43 -17.83 -3.05
C CYS A 131 -18.37 -16.87 -2.55
N GLY A 132 -17.43 -16.45 -3.40
CA GLY A 132 -16.34 -15.54 -3.03
C GLY A 132 -15.25 -16.17 -2.16
N ARG A 133 -15.33 -17.47 -1.81
CA ARG A 133 -14.27 -18.14 -1.03
C ARG A 133 -12.93 -18.00 -1.76
N VAL A 134 -11.91 -17.58 -1.02
CA VAL A 134 -10.53 -17.49 -1.49
C VAL A 134 -9.69 -18.56 -0.82
N VAL A 135 -8.76 -19.15 -1.56
CA VAL A 135 -7.78 -20.10 -1.05
C VAL A 135 -6.41 -19.74 -1.63
N GLU A 136 -5.36 -19.93 -0.84
CA GLU A 136 -3.98 -19.80 -1.30
C GLU A 136 -3.57 -20.97 -2.19
N VAL A 137 -2.83 -20.65 -3.23
CA VAL A 137 -2.16 -21.60 -4.12
C VAL A 137 -0.67 -21.50 -3.82
N PRO A 138 -0.04 -22.57 -3.32
CA PRO A 138 1.35 -22.52 -2.89
C PRO A 138 2.30 -22.37 -4.09
N GLY A 139 3.27 -21.48 -3.95
CA GLY A 139 4.36 -21.25 -4.91
C GLY A 139 4.04 -20.29 -6.05
N CYS A 140 5.10 -19.90 -6.77
CA CYS A 140 5.00 -19.08 -7.98
C CYS A 140 4.80 -19.98 -9.20
N VAL A 141 3.66 -19.87 -9.88
CA VAL A 141 3.40 -20.62 -11.12
C VAL A 141 3.94 -19.92 -12.36
N LEU A 142 4.43 -18.68 -12.22
CA LEU A 142 4.83 -17.81 -13.33
C LEU A 142 6.35 -17.66 -13.52
N GLU A 143 7.19 -18.40 -12.79
CA GLU A 143 8.66 -18.26 -12.90
C GLU A 143 9.19 -18.39 -14.34
N ASP A 144 8.68 -19.37 -15.09
CA ASP A 144 9.07 -19.58 -16.50
C ASP A 144 8.53 -18.46 -17.41
N ALA A 145 7.36 -17.91 -17.08
CA ALA A 145 6.77 -16.78 -17.79
C ALA A 145 7.58 -15.50 -17.57
N GLU A 146 8.03 -15.24 -16.34
CA GLU A 146 8.90 -14.09 -16.04
C GLU A 146 10.23 -14.17 -16.80
N ARG A 147 10.83 -15.37 -16.85
CA ARG A 147 12.06 -15.60 -17.63
C ARG A 147 11.83 -15.32 -19.11
N SER A 148 10.67 -15.72 -19.63
CA SER A 148 10.26 -15.48 -21.01
C SER A 148 10.03 -14.00 -21.31
N VAL A 149 9.43 -13.25 -20.38
CA VAL A 149 9.26 -11.79 -20.50
C VAL A 149 10.62 -11.11 -20.54
N LYS A 150 11.53 -11.47 -19.62
CA LYS A 150 12.88 -10.89 -19.58
C LYS A 150 13.66 -11.16 -20.86
N SER A 151 13.61 -12.39 -21.39
CA SER A 151 14.37 -12.76 -22.60
C SER A 151 13.82 -12.11 -23.87
N SER A 152 12.50 -11.94 -23.96
CA SER A 152 11.84 -11.39 -25.16
C SER A 152 11.76 -9.86 -25.19
N THR A 153 11.70 -9.19 -24.03
CA THR A 153 11.49 -7.74 -23.94
C THR A 153 12.65 -6.97 -23.33
N GLY A 154 13.55 -7.64 -22.61
CA GLY A 154 14.63 -7.01 -21.84
C GLY A 154 14.19 -6.37 -20.52
N PHE A 155 12.90 -6.43 -20.15
CA PHE A 155 12.43 -5.91 -18.87
C PHE A 155 12.92 -6.77 -17.69
N VAL A 156 13.24 -6.11 -16.58
CA VAL A 156 13.42 -6.76 -15.29
C VAL A 156 12.07 -6.76 -14.59
N VAL A 157 11.45 -7.94 -14.45
CA VAL A 157 10.19 -8.10 -13.74
C VAL A 157 10.43 -7.83 -12.25
N THR A 158 9.68 -6.87 -11.69
CA THR A 158 9.76 -6.50 -10.26
C THR A 158 8.63 -7.08 -9.44
N SER A 159 7.51 -7.43 -10.09
CA SER A 159 6.35 -8.07 -9.50
C SER A 159 5.44 -8.65 -10.59
N HIS A 160 4.63 -9.62 -10.21
CA HIS A 160 3.47 -10.08 -10.97
C HIS A 160 2.31 -10.33 -10.01
N GLN A 161 1.12 -10.45 -10.56
CA GLN A 161 -0.08 -10.79 -9.81
C GLN A 161 -0.90 -11.75 -10.65
N LEU A 162 -1.25 -12.91 -10.09
CA LEU A 162 -2.13 -13.87 -10.72
C LEU A 162 -3.29 -14.18 -9.78
N LEU A 163 -4.49 -14.17 -10.34
CA LEU A 163 -5.70 -14.58 -9.67
C LEU A 163 -6.37 -15.67 -10.49
N PHE A 164 -6.49 -16.85 -9.91
CA PHE A 164 -7.34 -17.89 -10.45
C PHE A 164 -8.80 -17.63 -10.07
N THR A 165 -9.72 -17.85 -11.00
CA THR A 165 -11.16 -17.81 -10.74
C THR A 165 -11.78 -19.15 -11.13
N GLY A 166 -12.80 -19.58 -10.39
CA GLY A 166 -13.43 -20.87 -10.61
C GLY A 166 -14.57 -21.17 -9.64
N VAL A 167 -14.85 -22.45 -9.39
CA VAL A 167 -15.92 -22.88 -8.49
C VAL A 167 -15.34 -23.81 -7.42
N CYS A 168 -15.54 -23.49 -6.15
CA CYS A 168 -15.05 -24.32 -5.06
C CYS A 168 -15.83 -25.64 -4.96
N PRO A 169 -15.25 -26.68 -4.32
CA PRO A 169 -15.89 -28.00 -4.18
C PRO A 169 -17.30 -27.94 -3.54
N ASP A 170 -17.50 -27.06 -2.56
CA ASP A 170 -18.81 -26.93 -1.91
C ASP A 170 -19.89 -26.38 -2.86
N CYS A 171 -19.49 -25.51 -3.79
CA CYS A 171 -20.41 -24.92 -4.76
C CYS A 171 -20.63 -25.85 -5.96
N SER A 172 -19.62 -26.61 -6.38
CA SER A 172 -19.77 -27.58 -7.47
C SER A 172 -20.74 -28.71 -7.09
N VAL A 173 -20.71 -29.18 -5.84
CA VAL A 173 -21.64 -30.20 -5.33
C VAL A 173 -23.07 -29.65 -5.21
N LYS A 174 -23.26 -28.38 -4.85
CA LYS A 174 -24.60 -27.74 -4.82
C LYS A 174 -25.20 -27.60 -6.21
N ALA A 175 -24.38 -27.28 -7.22
CA ALA A 175 -24.83 -27.21 -8.61
C ALA A 175 -25.23 -28.59 -9.16
N ALA A 176 -24.48 -29.65 -8.83
CA ALA A 176 -24.76 -31.02 -9.29
C ALA A 176 -26.01 -31.67 -8.66
N ARG A 177 -26.56 -31.08 -7.58
CA ARG A 177 -27.78 -31.56 -6.89
C ARG A 177 -29.06 -30.85 -7.36
N ARG A 178 -28.95 -29.90 -8.28
CA ARG A 178 -30.09 -29.23 -8.93
C ARG A 178 -30.39 -29.90 -10.26
#